data_AF-G5F409-F1
#
_entry.id   AF-G5F409-F1
#
_cell.length_a   1.000
_cell.length_b   1.000
_cell.length_c   1.000
_cell.angle_alpha   90.00
_cell.angle_beta   90.00
_cell.angle_gamma   90.00
#
_symmetry.space_group_name_H-M   'P 1'
#
loop_
_entity.id
_entity.type
_entity.pdbx_description
1 polymer ?
#
loop_
_entity_poly.entity_id
_entity_poly.type
_entity_poly.pdbx_seq_one_letter_code
_entity_poly.pdbx_strand_id
1 'polypeptide(L)'
;MALAAAEDTSAATVVNADGGLGRDAGRDTGRDAGRDAGRDAGRDDLPLSRQACDELVHVATCGSTNDLARRLYPSLGSLPMSAGFGDAADGWRGRPWRGVGRVPVCLVVADEQTQGRGRLGRSWQSGVGDSLTASFVLALPASLMRGSDSGLLTLAAGLAVLDALRDVVVDAGGLGVAGDLGVAGGLGVAGNAGGAAHAVDGAGTAVAASPAQLLGLKWPNDVYLAGRKLAGILSEVAFSDADDVGVVVGVGANLLVAADRLPTPLSTSLQLHFDGLPPFAELRDRLCAGIARGLRRQMGALAFGGETARDELVSRVNVENVLRGHPVTVDLAAGHRVEGVAGDVRADGSLEVLPADGNGSSGDGSWPVRVTAGDVLLRRAPLMPHTQ
;
A
#
# COMPACT_ATOMS: atom_id res chain seq x y z
N MET A 1 -14.62 6.63 30.03
CA MET A 1 -13.65 7.73 29.83
C MET A 1 -12.26 7.16 29.88
N ALA A 2 -11.66 6.88 28.71
CA ALA A 2 -10.22 6.62 28.61
C ALA A 2 -9.58 7.91 28.11
N LEU A 3 -8.63 8.45 28.89
CA LEU A 3 -7.84 9.62 28.49
C LEU A 3 -7.10 9.28 27.19
N ALA A 4 -7.42 9.98 26.11
CA ALA A 4 -6.53 10.09 24.97
C ALA A 4 -5.26 10.80 25.46
N ALA A 5 -4.15 10.08 25.55
CA ALA A 5 -2.86 10.74 25.69
C ALA A 5 -2.69 11.65 24.47
N ALA A 6 -2.55 12.95 24.70
CA ALA A 6 -2.18 13.88 23.65
C ALA A 6 -0.81 13.44 23.14
N GLU A 7 -0.75 12.90 21.92
CA GLU A 7 0.52 12.65 21.25
C GLU A 7 1.22 14.00 21.08
N ASP A 8 2.47 14.06 21.51
CA ASP A 8 3.28 15.27 21.43
C ASP A 8 3.64 15.52 19.96
N THR A 9 2.84 16.36 19.29
CA THR A 9 3.10 16.80 17.92
C THR A 9 4.19 17.85 17.82
N SER A 10 4.81 18.27 18.95
CA SER A 10 5.87 19.29 18.94
C SER A 10 7.18 18.83 18.28
N ALA A 11 7.35 17.51 18.09
CA ALA A 11 8.49 16.92 17.38
C ALA A 11 8.19 16.56 15.90
N ALA A 12 7.01 16.92 15.37
CA ALA A 12 6.69 16.66 13.97
C ALA A 12 7.43 17.65 13.07
N THR A 13 8.37 17.15 12.26
CA THR A 13 9.04 18.01 11.27
C THR A 13 8.18 18.04 10.02
N VAL A 14 7.49 19.16 9.80
CA VAL A 14 6.89 19.48 8.50
C VAL A 14 8.01 19.99 7.61
N VAL A 15 8.27 19.32 6.50
CA VAL A 15 9.35 19.71 5.60
C VAL A 15 8.71 20.04 4.24
N ASN A 16 8.56 21.33 3.92
CA ASN A 16 7.81 21.85 2.74
C ASN A 16 8.55 21.72 1.40
N ALA A 17 7.85 21.44 0.30
CA ALA A 17 8.42 21.12 -1.02
C ALA A 17 9.55 22.06 -1.54
N ASP A 18 9.64 23.31 -1.08
CA ASP A 18 10.66 24.28 -1.49
C ASP A 18 11.76 24.45 -0.42
N GLY A 19 12.78 23.57 -0.41
CA GLY A 19 14.17 23.79 0.08
C GLY A 19 14.46 24.35 1.49
N GLY A 20 13.49 24.82 2.26
CA GLY A 20 13.69 25.56 3.50
C GLY A 20 13.66 24.66 4.72
N LEU A 21 14.80 24.49 5.38
CA LEU A 21 14.84 24.02 6.76
C LEU A 21 14.18 25.08 7.66
N GLY A 22 13.01 24.77 8.21
CA GLY A 22 12.32 25.64 9.17
C GLY A 22 13.22 25.90 10.38
N ARG A 23 13.53 27.18 10.63
CA ARG A 23 14.33 27.60 11.78
C ARG A 23 13.61 27.29 13.08
N ASP A 24 14.40 26.75 14.00
CA ASP A 24 14.08 26.51 15.41
C ASP A 24 13.52 27.80 16.05
N ALA A 25 12.34 27.70 16.67
CA ALA A 25 11.71 28.81 17.35
C ALA A 25 12.33 28.96 18.75
N GLY A 26 13.49 29.63 18.84
CA GLY A 26 14.10 29.90 20.15
C GLY A 26 15.38 30.73 20.14
N ARG A 27 15.23 32.00 20.51
CA ARG A 27 16.26 32.97 20.96
C ARG A 27 17.04 33.73 19.88
N ASP A 28 16.51 34.93 19.62
CA ASP A 28 17.23 36.09 19.11
C ASP A 28 18.27 36.57 20.13
N THR A 29 19.56 36.47 19.79
CA THR A 29 20.59 37.39 20.26
C THR A 29 21.54 37.67 19.11
N GLY A 30 21.34 38.81 18.44
CA GLY A 30 22.08 39.21 17.26
C GLY A 30 23.61 39.27 17.43
N ARG A 31 24.31 38.89 16.35
CA ARG A 31 25.52 39.57 15.86
C ARG A 31 25.83 39.09 14.43
N ASP A 32 26.20 40.07 13.63
CA ASP A 32 26.58 40.06 12.22
C ASP A 32 27.82 39.19 11.94
N ALA A 33 27.75 38.28 10.96
CA ALA A 33 28.89 37.76 10.18
C ALA A 33 28.46 36.78 9.08
N GLY A 34 28.82 37.09 7.83
CA GLY A 34 29.02 36.11 6.75
C GLY A 34 27.84 35.84 5.83
N ARG A 35 27.76 36.58 4.71
CA ARG A 35 27.01 36.15 3.53
C ARG A 35 27.72 34.94 2.93
N ASP A 36 27.29 33.73 3.29
CA ASP A 36 27.50 32.57 2.44
C ASP A 36 26.25 32.42 1.57
N ALA A 37 26.43 32.56 0.27
CA ALA A 37 25.37 32.44 -0.72
C ALA A 37 25.00 30.96 -0.85
N GLY A 38 24.05 30.51 -0.02
CA GLY A 38 23.46 29.19 -0.12
C GLY A 38 22.93 28.97 -1.53
N ARG A 39 23.47 27.95 -2.22
CA ARG A 39 22.88 27.45 -3.47
C ARG A 39 21.48 26.97 -3.14
N ASP A 40 20.50 27.54 -3.83
CA ASP A 40 19.13 27.04 -3.84
C ASP A 40 19.19 25.61 -4.41
N ALA A 41 18.96 24.60 -3.56
CA ALA A 41 19.01 23.20 -3.98
C ALA A 41 17.89 22.98 -5.00
N GLY A 42 18.25 22.55 -6.22
CA GLY A 42 17.25 22.32 -7.26
C GLY A 42 16.30 21.20 -6.84
N ARG A 43 15.08 21.16 -7.42
CA ARG A 43 14.10 20.10 -7.13
C ARG A 43 14.66 18.68 -7.27
N ASP A 44 15.66 18.50 -8.14
CA ASP A 44 16.33 17.23 -8.40
C ASP A 44 17.27 16.78 -7.27
N ASP A 45 17.68 17.69 -6.37
CA ASP A 45 18.53 17.40 -5.21
C ASP A 45 17.73 16.97 -3.95
N LEU A 46 16.39 17.02 -4.04
CA LEU A 46 15.50 16.63 -2.94
C LEU A 46 15.29 15.10 -2.89
N PRO A 47 14.98 14.51 -1.71
CA PRO A 47 14.54 13.12 -1.63
C PRO A 47 13.39 12.82 -2.60
N LEU A 48 13.38 11.62 -3.19
CA LEU A 48 12.42 11.23 -4.23
C LEU A 48 10.98 11.34 -3.75
N SER A 49 10.72 11.02 -2.48
CA SER A 49 9.39 11.12 -1.88
C SER A 49 8.90 12.56 -1.83
N ARG A 50 9.80 13.52 -1.62
CA ARG A 50 9.50 14.95 -1.64
C ARG A 50 9.22 15.46 -3.04
N GLN A 51 9.92 14.95 -4.04
CA GLN A 51 9.64 15.29 -5.44
C GLN A 51 8.27 14.77 -5.90
N ALA A 52 7.84 13.62 -5.35
CA ALA A 52 6.63 12.91 -5.74
C ALA A 52 5.35 13.38 -5.04
N CYS A 53 5.44 13.87 -3.80
CA CYS A 53 4.30 14.33 -3.00
C CYS A 53 4.12 15.84 -3.08
N ASP A 54 2.89 16.29 -2.83
CA ASP A 54 2.57 17.72 -2.73
C ASP A 54 2.92 18.26 -1.32
N GLU A 55 2.88 17.39 -0.31
CA GLU A 55 3.30 17.69 1.07
C GLU A 55 3.88 16.43 1.74
N LEU A 56 4.87 16.61 2.62
CA LEU A 56 5.49 15.52 3.38
C LEU A 56 5.67 15.89 4.85
N VAL A 57 5.11 15.05 5.72
CA VAL A 57 5.27 15.12 7.17
C VAL A 57 6.05 13.89 7.62
N HIS A 58 7.20 14.11 8.26
CA HIS A 58 8.00 13.05 8.87
C HIS A 58 8.00 13.21 10.38
N VAL A 59 7.72 12.11 11.07
CA VAL A 59 7.76 12.03 12.53
C VAL A 59 8.66 10.87 12.95
N ALA A 60 9.38 11.03 14.06
CA ALA A 60 10.13 9.91 14.62
C ALA A 60 9.18 8.81 15.09
N THR A 61 8.20 9.16 15.93
CA THR A 61 7.26 8.20 16.52
C THR A 61 5.84 8.75 16.49
N CYS A 62 4.86 7.89 16.26
CA CYS A 62 3.44 8.17 16.48
C CYS A 62 2.69 6.91 16.96
N GLY A 63 1.44 7.04 17.36
CA GLY A 63 0.58 5.86 17.57
C GLY A 63 0.28 5.18 16.25
N SER A 64 -0.32 5.91 15.31
CA SER A 64 -0.65 5.44 13.97
C SER A 64 -0.48 6.56 12.95
N THR A 65 0.19 6.29 11.83
CA THR A 65 0.30 7.26 10.72
C THR A 65 -1.07 7.59 10.14
N ASN A 66 -2.02 6.64 10.11
CA ASN A 66 -3.40 6.92 9.65
C ASN A 66 -4.12 7.91 10.57
N ASP A 67 -3.99 7.74 11.89
CA ASP A 67 -4.66 8.62 12.85
C ASP A 67 -4.02 10.00 12.89
N LEU A 68 -2.69 10.07 12.77
CA LEU A 68 -1.98 11.32 12.58
C LEU A 68 -2.42 12.02 11.29
N ALA A 69 -2.47 11.31 10.17
CA ALA A 69 -2.91 11.85 8.88
C ALA A 69 -4.34 12.42 8.94
N ARG A 70 -5.28 11.72 9.59
CA ARG A 70 -6.65 12.22 9.81
C ARG A 70 -6.68 13.50 10.65
N ARG A 71 -5.86 13.56 11.71
CA ARG A 71 -5.80 14.74 12.59
C ARG A 71 -5.15 15.93 11.91
N LEU A 72 -4.15 15.69 11.05
CA LEU A 72 -3.49 16.74 10.30
C LEU A 72 -4.34 17.22 9.12
N TYR A 73 -5.23 16.38 8.59
CA TYR A 73 -6.09 16.71 7.44
C TYR A 73 -6.71 18.12 7.51
N PRO A 74 -7.34 18.55 8.62
CA PRO A 74 -7.95 19.88 8.68
C PRO A 74 -6.97 21.05 8.53
N SER A 75 -5.69 20.82 8.85
CA SER A 75 -4.60 21.79 8.83
C SER A 75 -3.64 21.64 7.65
N LEU A 76 -3.75 20.56 6.86
CA LEU A 76 -2.98 20.41 5.64
C LEU A 76 -3.32 21.58 4.71
N GLY A 77 -2.29 22.28 4.26
CA GLY A 77 -2.32 23.58 3.56
C GLY A 77 -2.80 24.82 4.32
N SER A 78 -2.99 24.77 5.63
CA SER A 78 -3.00 25.96 6.51
C SER A 78 -1.75 26.03 7.41
N LEU A 79 -0.85 25.06 7.28
CA LEU A 79 0.51 25.15 7.81
C LEU A 79 1.22 26.34 7.13
N PRO A 80 1.98 27.18 7.87
CA PRO A 80 2.48 28.44 7.33
C PRO A 80 3.25 28.22 6.04
N MET A 81 2.69 28.75 4.95
CA MET A 81 3.38 28.97 3.69
C MET A 81 4.53 29.91 3.99
N SER A 82 5.75 29.39 4.15
CA SER A 82 6.93 30.25 4.21
C SER A 82 7.09 30.89 2.83
N ALA A 83 6.57 32.10 2.73
CA ALA A 83 6.72 33.14 1.71
C ALA A 83 7.49 32.75 0.43
N GLY A 84 6.79 32.74 -0.72
CA GLY A 84 7.47 32.63 -2.01
C GLY A 84 6.62 32.64 -3.28
N PHE A 85 5.31 32.38 -3.21
CA PHE A 85 4.41 32.54 -4.37
C PHE A 85 3.16 33.30 -3.94
N GLY A 86 2.76 34.25 -4.79
CA GLY A 86 1.95 35.41 -4.45
C GLY A 86 0.60 35.13 -3.78
N ASP A 87 0.07 36.18 -3.16
CA ASP A 87 -1.24 36.30 -2.54
C ASP A 87 -2.30 35.36 -3.15
N ALA A 88 -2.52 34.24 -2.49
CA ALA A 88 -3.77 33.49 -2.55
C ALA A 88 -4.05 33.02 -1.12
N ALA A 89 -5.07 33.62 -0.53
CA ALA A 89 -5.59 33.30 0.81
C ALA A 89 -6.32 31.93 0.86
N ASP A 90 -5.91 30.97 0.03
CA ASP A 90 -6.61 29.70 -0.19
C ASP A 90 -5.67 28.53 0.14
N GLY A 91 -5.78 28.03 1.36
CA GLY A 91 -5.12 26.79 1.76
C GLY A 91 -5.61 25.58 0.97
N TRP A 92 -4.92 24.44 1.11
CA TRP A 92 -5.26 23.13 0.50
C TRP A 92 -6.72 22.69 0.67
N ARG A 93 -7.43 23.24 1.68
CA ARG A 93 -8.90 23.29 1.74
C ARG A 93 -9.46 24.24 0.66
N GLY A 94 -9.49 23.80 -0.59
CA GLY A 94 -9.99 24.70 -1.63
C GLY A 94 -9.89 24.28 -3.08
N ARG A 95 -9.88 22.97 -3.40
CA ARG A 95 -10.00 22.40 -4.77
C ARG A 95 -8.69 22.12 -5.54
N PRO A 96 -7.84 21.15 -5.14
CA PRO A 96 -6.57 20.94 -5.83
C PRO A 96 -6.69 20.21 -7.19
N TRP A 97 -7.59 19.24 -7.38
CA TRP A 97 -7.72 18.64 -8.73
C TRP A 97 -8.43 19.58 -9.72
N ARG A 98 -9.28 20.49 -9.24
CA ARG A 98 -9.98 21.47 -10.11
C ARG A 98 -9.06 22.60 -10.60
N GLY A 99 -7.89 22.80 -9.97
CA GLY A 99 -6.89 23.79 -10.39
C GLY A 99 -5.58 23.22 -10.95
N VAL A 100 -5.17 22.01 -10.54
CA VAL A 100 -3.85 21.43 -10.83
C VAL A 100 -3.90 20.29 -11.86
N GLY A 101 -5.11 19.83 -12.24
CA GLY A 101 -5.29 18.78 -13.25
C GLY A 101 -4.79 17.39 -12.84
N ARG A 102 -4.54 17.16 -11.54
CA ARG A 102 -4.09 15.86 -10.99
C ARG A 102 -4.60 15.65 -9.55
N VAL A 103 -4.56 14.41 -9.07
CA VAL A 103 -4.86 14.08 -7.67
C VAL A 103 -3.71 14.53 -6.75
N PRO A 104 -3.94 15.37 -5.73
CA PRO A 104 -2.94 15.74 -4.74
C PRO A 104 -2.65 14.57 -3.79
N VAL A 105 -1.40 14.47 -3.33
CA VAL A 105 -0.94 13.44 -2.40
C VAL A 105 -0.09 14.08 -1.31
N CYS A 106 -0.56 14.02 -0.06
CA CYS A 106 0.25 14.30 1.12
C CYS A 106 0.74 12.98 1.73
N LEU A 107 2.02 12.92 2.11
CA LEU A 107 2.65 11.78 2.75
C LEU A 107 2.90 12.08 4.23
N VAL A 108 2.44 11.18 5.09
CA VAL A 108 2.84 11.11 6.51
C VAL A 108 3.66 9.84 6.69
N VAL A 109 4.92 9.97 7.07
CA VAL A 109 5.83 8.84 7.31
C VAL A 109 6.34 8.86 8.75
N ALA A 110 6.42 7.69 9.38
CA ALA A 110 6.98 7.55 10.72
C ALA A 110 8.19 6.60 10.73
N ASP A 111 9.15 6.84 11.61
CA ASP A 111 10.20 5.85 11.89
C ASP A 111 9.64 4.71 12.76
N GLU A 112 8.68 5.01 13.64
CA GLU A 112 8.03 4.05 14.53
C GLU A 112 6.52 4.30 14.68
N GLN A 113 5.75 3.21 14.73
CA GLN A 113 4.36 3.21 15.19
C GLN A 113 4.20 2.37 16.46
N THR A 114 3.64 2.97 17.51
CA THR A 114 3.40 2.30 18.80
C THR A 114 2.00 1.66 18.91
N GLN A 115 1.06 2.08 18.06
CA GLN A 115 -0.33 1.61 18.03
C GLN A 115 -0.77 1.34 16.58
N GLY A 116 0.08 0.66 15.81
CA GLY A 116 -0.20 0.35 14.42
C GLY A 116 -1.49 -0.43 14.22
N ARG A 117 -2.26 -0.06 13.20
CA ARG A 117 -3.60 -0.60 12.93
C ARG A 117 -3.64 -1.37 11.62
N GLY A 118 -4.40 -2.46 11.64
CA GLY A 118 -4.84 -3.21 10.47
C GLY A 118 -6.37 -3.27 10.40
N ARG A 119 -6.89 -3.95 9.38
CA ARG A 119 -8.34 -4.16 9.22
C ARG A 119 -8.93 -4.98 10.36
N LEU A 120 -10.22 -4.78 10.62
CA LEU A 120 -11.03 -5.54 11.58
C LEU A 120 -10.46 -5.50 13.01
N GLY A 121 -9.86 -4.37 13.41
CA GLY A 121 -9.32 -4.17 14.75
C GLY A 121 -7.98 -4.87 15.03
N ARG A 122 -7.37 -5.49 14.02
CA ARG A 122 -6.03 -6.10 14.16
C ARG A 122 -4.95 -5.03 14.32
N SER A 123 -3.83 -5.41 14.94
CA SER A 123 -2.64 -4.55 15.05
C SER A 123 -1.69 -4.75 13.88
N TRP A 124 -1.00 -3.69 13.47
CA TRP A 124 0.19 -3.75 12.63
C TRP A 124 1.44 -3.56 13.50
N GLN A 125 2.43 -4.45 13.36
CA GLN A 125 3.69 -4.40 14.09
C GLN A 125 4.80 -3.89 13.17
N SER A 126 5.68 -3.05 13.70
CA SER A 126 6.80 -2.44 12.96
C SER A 126 7.94 -2.10 13.91
N GLY A 127 9.18 -2.24 13.46
CA GLY A 127 10.37 -1.73 14.15
C GLY A 127 11.00 -0.55 13.43
N VAL A 128 11.76 0.25 14.18
CA VAL A 128 12.57 1.34 13.62
C VAL A 128 13.61 0.75 12.65
N GLY A 129 13.63 1.27 11.42
CA GLY A 129 14.63 0.88 10.43
C GLY A 129 14.40 -0.47 9.75
N ASP A 130 13.30 -1.18 10.04
CA ASP A 130 13.00 -2.47 9.41
C ASP A 130 11.67 -2.52 8.66
N SER A 131 10.76 -1.61 8.94
CA SER A 131 9.42 -1.59 8.38
C SER A 131 9.10 -0.23 7.76
N LEU A 132 8.41 -0.23 6.62
CA LEU A 132 7.77 0.97 6.11
C LEU A 132 6.51 1.22 6.94
N THR A 133 6.38 2.43 7.50
CA THR A 133 5.13 2.93 8.08
C THR A 133 4.79 4.29 7.49
N ALA A 134 3.83 4.29 6.55
CA ALA A 134 3.48 5.47 5.79
C ALA A 134 1.97 5.57 5.55
N SER A 135 1.45 6.78 5.53
CA SER A 135 0.07 7.11 5.19
C SER A 135 0.04 8.15 4.10
N PHE A 136 -0.79 7.91 3.08
CA PHE A 136 -0.99 8.82 1.97
C PHE A 136 -2.39 9.41 2.04
N VAL A 137 -2.47 10.74 2.08
CA VAL A 137 -3.73 11.48 2.13
C VAL A 137 -4.06 11.96 0.73
N LEU A 138 -5.22 11.55 0.25
CA LEU A 138 -5.74 11.90 -1.06
C LEU A 138 -7.08 12.58 -0.91
N ALA A 139 -7.27 13.67 -1.64
CA ALA A 139 -8.56 14.29 -1.84
C ALA A 139 -9.10 13.84 -3.20
N LEU A 140 -10.30 13.28 -3.22
CA LEU A 140 -10.95 12.68 -4.40
C LEU A 140 -12.39 13.18 -4.54
N PRO A 141 -13.00 13.10 -5.74
CA PRO A 141 -14.42 13.42 -5.90
C PRO A 141 -15.31 12.51 -5.04
N ALA A 142 -16.25 13.08 -4.28
CA ALA A 142 -17.19 12.34 -3.45
C ALA A 142 -18.07 11.35 -4.27
N SER A 143 -18.20 11.56 -5.58
CA SER A 143 -18.86 10.62 -6.49
C SER A 143 -18.23 9.23 -6.49
N LEU A 144 -16.93 9.10 -6.21
CA LEU A 144 -16.26 7.79 -6.07
C LEU A 144 -16.74 6.98 -4.87
N MET A 145 -17.37 7.63 -3.89
CA MET A 145 -17.93 6.95 -2.72
C MET A 145 -19.43 6.72 -2.85
N ARG A 146 -20.06 7.17 -3.93
CA ARG A 146 -21.49 6.92 -4.22
C ARG A 146 -21.63 5.53 -4.84
N GLY A 147 -21.46 4.48 -4.03
CA GLY A 147 -21.55 3.09 -4.48
C GLY A 147 -20.91 2.09 -3.51
N SER A 148 -20.69 0.85 -3.98
CA SER A 148 -19.94 -0.19 -3.24
C SER A 148 -18.41 -0.09 -3.45
N ASP A 149 -17.93 1.02 -4.00
CA ASP A 149 -16.62 1.18 -4.65
C ASP A 149 -15.44 1.30 -3.68
N SER A 150 -15.70 1.30 -2.37
CA SER A 150 -14.64 1.34 -1.34
C SER A 150 -13.64 0.17 -1.48
N GLY A 151 -14.09 -0.96 -2.03
CA GLY A 151 -13.23 -2.10 -2.35
C GLY A 151 -12.18 -1.75 -3.41
N LEU A 152 -12.60 -1.07 -4.49
CA LEU A 152 -11.71 -0.68 -5.58
C LEU A 152 -10.64 0.32 -5.15
N LEU A 153 -10.95 1.27 -4.27
CA LEU A 153 -9.94 2.21 -3.76
C LEU A 153 -8.81 1.47 -3.03
N THR A 154 -9.14 0.44 -2.24
CA THR A 154 -8.13 -0.37 -1.55
C THR A 154 -7.30 -1.18 -2.53
N LEU A 155 -7.92 -1.74 -3.58
CA LEU A 155 -7.23 -2.52 -4.61
C LEU A 155 -6.35 -1.65 -5.51
N ALA A 156 -6.79 -0.44 -5.83
CA ALA A 156 -6.02 0.57 -6.54
C ALA A 156 -4.75 0.97 -5.75
N ALA A 157 -4.90 1.16 -4.43
CA ALA A 157 -3.76 1.34 -3.53
C ALA A 157 -2.84 0.11 -3.52
N GLY A 158 -3.42 -1.10 -3.52
CA GLY A 158 -2.70 -2.36 -3.71
C GLY A 158 -1.79 -2.35 -4.92
N LEU A 159 -2.33 -2.02 -6.08
CA LEU A 159 -1.56 -1.93 -7.33
C LEU A 159 -0.44 -0.89 -7.25
N ALA A 160 -0.69 0.27 -6.64
CA ALA A 160 0.35 1.29 -6.44
C ALA A 160 1.52 0.81 -5.57
N VAL A 161 1.22 0.06 -4.49
CA VAL A 161 2.24 -0.54 -3.63
C VAL A 161 2.97 -1.67 -4.34
N LEU A 162 2.25 -2.52 -5.07
CA LEU A 162 2.83 -3.60 -5.86
C LEU A 162 3.82 -3.08 -6.91
N ASP A 163 3.46 -2.01 -7.63
CA ASP A 163 4.34 -1.37 -8.61
C ASP A 163 5.61 -0.82 -7.99
N ALA A 164 5.49 -0.08 -6.89
CA ALA A 164 6.64 0.49 -6.21
C ALA A 164 7.59 -0.60 -5.68
N LEU A 165 7.05 -1.72 -5.18
CA LEU A 165 7.85 -2.86 -4.76
C LEU A 165 8.57 -3.51 -5.94
N ARG A 166 7.89 -3.69 -7.07
CA ARG A 166 8.47 -4.27 -8.29
C ARG A 166 9.63 -3.42 -8.81
N ASP A 167 9.46 -2.11 -8.87
CA ASP A 167 10.51 -1.18 -9.33
C ASP A 167 11.78 -1.32 -8.47
N VAL A 168 11.62 -1.46 -7.15
CA VAL A 168 12.76 -1.64 -6.23
C VAL A 168 13.43 -3.00 -6.38
N VAL A 169 12.67 -4.10 -6.47
CA VAL A 169 13.26 -5.45 -6.51
C VAL A 169 13.87 -5.81 -7.86
N VAL A 170 13.42 -5.17 -8.95
CA VAL A 170 14.06 -5.28 -10.27
C VAL A 170 15.48 -4.72 -10.22
N ASP A 171 15.66 -3.58 -9.55
CA ASP A 171 16.98 -2.95 -9.41
C ASP A 171 17.88 -3.69 -8.41
N ALA A 172 17.30 -4.40 -7.44
CA ALA A 172 18.04 -5.09 -6.39
C ALA A 172 18.77 -6.37 -6.86
N GLY A 173 18.39 -6.98 -8.00
CA GLY A 173 19.07 -8.12 -8.62
C GLY A 173 19.13 -9.43 -7.79
N GLY A 174 18.60 -10.53 -8.35
CA GLY A 174 18.83 -11.90 -7.85
C GLY A 174 17.99 -12.34 -6.65
N LEU A 175 17.52 -13.59 -6.69
CA LEU A 175 16.94 -14.29 -5.54
C LEU A 175 18.09 -14.75 -4.65
N GLY A 176 18.17 -14.20 -3.43
CA GLY A 176 19.10 -14.70 -2.43
C GLY A 176 18.77 -16.16 -2.13
N VAL A 177 19.75 -17.06 -2.29
CA VAL A 177 19.59 -18.49 -2.06
C VAL A 177 19.57 -18.74 -0.55
N ALA A 178 18.47 -18.39 0.12
CA ALA A 178 18.21 -18.84 1.47
C ALA A 178 17.72 -20.30 1.40
N GLY A 179 18.56 -21.20 1.91
CA GLY A 179 18.39 -22.64 1.85
C GLY A 179 17.00 -23.13 2.22
N ASP A 180 16.57 -24.16 1.51
CA ASP A 180 15.34 -24.90 1.75
C ASP A 180 14.08 -23.99 1.75
N LEU A 181 13.87 -23.30 0.63
CA LEU A 181 12.51 -23.03 0.17
C LEU A 181 11.86 -24.40 -0.05
N GLY A 182 11.34 -24.99 1.03
CA GLY A 182 10.40 -26.08 0.97
C GLY A 182 9.23 -25.60 0.12
N VAL A 183 9.30 -25.87 -1.19
CA VAL A 183 8.20 -25.74 -2.15
C VAL A 183 7.22 -26.87 -1.83
N ALA A 184 6.67 -26.88 -0.62
CA ALA A 184 5.51 -27.67 -0.28
C ALA A 184 4.30 -26.91 -0.84
N GLY A 185 4.08 -27.07 -2.15
CA GLY A 185 2.96 -26.51 -2.91
C GLY A 185 3.18 -25.07 -3.34
N GLY A 186 4.00 -24.85 -4.36
CA GLY A 186 4.24 -23.54 -4.96
C GLY A 186 2.98 -22.95 -5.58
N LEU A 187 2.54 -21.81 -5.07
CA LEU A 187 1.59 -20.89 -5.72
C LEU A 187 2.34 -20.22 -6.88
N GLY A 188 2.30 -20.87 -8.05
CA GLY A 188 2.73 -20.25 -9.29
C GLY A 188 1.75 -19.13 -9.67
N VAL A 189 2.28 -18.00 -10.11
CA VAL A 189 1.47 -16.98 -10.79
C VAL A 189 0.90 -17.62 -12.04
N ALA A 190 -0.40 -17.89 -12.04
CA ALA A 190 -1.10 -18.46 -13.18
C ALA A 190 -1.17 -17.39 -14.29
N GLY A 191 -0.24 -17.46 -15.23
CA GLY A 191 -0.39 -16.84 -16.54
C GLY A 191 -1.62 -17.44 -17.22
N ASN A 192 -2.56 -16.61 -17.65
CA ASN A 192 -3.80 -17.07 -18.25
C ASN A 192 -3.65 -17.28 -19.76
N ALA A 193 -3.52 -18.53 -20.19
CA ALA A 193 -4.16 -19.09 -21.39
C ALA A 193 -3.93 -20.61 -21.42
N GLY A 194 -5.02 -21.37 -21.55
CA GLY A 194 -5.11 -22.82 -21.83
C GLY A 194 -3.84 -23.68 -21.78
N GLY A 195 -3.79 -24.60 -20.82
CA GLY A 195 -2.84 -25.70 -20.77
C GLY A 195 -1.75 -25.47 -19.73
N ALA A 196 -1.65 -26.39 -18.76
CA ALA A 196 -0.48 -26.48 -17.90
C ALA A 196 0.75 -26.76 -18.77
N ALA A 197 1.49 -25.71 -19.10
CA ALA A 197 2.84 -25.80 -19.59
C ALA A 197 3.67 -24.91 -18.67
N HIS A 198 4.58 -25.53 -17.91
CA HIS A 198 5.80 -24.84 -17.52
C HIS A 198 6.32 -24.12 -18.77
N ALA A 199 6.53 -22.81 -18.70
CA ALA A 199 7.19 -22.10 -19.79
C ALA A 199 8.57 -22.75 -19.94
N VAL A 200 8.69 -23.62 -20.93
CA VAL A 200 9.92 -24.25 -21.38
C VAL A 200 10.45 -23.33 -22.48
N ASP A 201 11.68 -22.86 -22.32
CA ASP A 201 12.48 -22.44 -23.47
C ASP A 201 12.50 -23.59 -24.49
N GLY A 202 12.75 -23.33 -25.78
CA GLY A 202 12.96 -24.34 -26.82
C GLY A 202 14.05 -25.38 -26.50
N ALA A 203 14.74 -25.25 -25.36
CA ALA A 203 15.69 -26.18 -24.77
C ALA A 203 15.17 -27.01 -23.55
N GLY A 204 13.92 -26.84 -23.10
CA GLY A 204 13.30 -27.69 -22.06
C GLY A 204 13.68 -27.40 -20.61
N THR A 205 14.30 -26.26 -20.31
CA THR A 205 14.63 -25.82 -18.95
C THR A 205 13.48 -25.03 -18.32
N ALA A 206 13.19 -25.28 -17.03
CA ALA A 206 12.22 -24.49 -16.26
C ALA A 206 12.71 -23.04 -16.16
N VAL A 207 11.97 -22.09 -16.74
CA VAL A 207 12.26 -20.67 -16.61
C VAL A 207 12.04 -20.26 -15.15
N ALA A 208 13.10 -19.85 -14.47
CA ALA A 208 13.00 -19.28 -13.12
C ALA A 208 12.10 -18.04 -13.17
N ALA A 209 11.08 -17.99 -12.31
CA ALA A 209 10.22 -16.82 -12.21
C ALA A 209 11.08 -15.58 -11.89
N SER A 210 10.82 -14.47 -12.58
CA SER A 210 11.50 -13.22 -12.30
C SER A 210 11.15 -12.72 -10.89
N PRO A 211 12.05 -11.98 -10.21
CA PRO A 211 11.76 -11.35 -8.92
C PRO A 211 10.40 -10.66 -8.83
N ALA A 212 10.01 -9.94 -9.88
CA ALA A 212 8.73 -9.23 -9.96
C ALA A 212 7.52 -10.17 -10.03
N GLN A 213 7.67 -11.39 -10.59
CA GLN A 213 6.64 -12.42 -10.66
C GLN A 213 6.39 -13.12 -9.32
N LEU A 214 7.24 -12.92 -8.31
CA LEU A 214 6.97 -13.44 -6.97
C LEU A 214 6.04 -12.54 -6.15
N LEU A 215 5.84 -11.29 -6.59
CA LEU A 215 4.96 -10.32 -5.97
C LEU A 215 3.55 -10.40 -6.57
N GLY A 216 2.54 -10.35 -5.71
CA GLY A 216 1.14 -10.27 -6.13
C GLY A 216 0.22 -9.70 -5.05
N LEU A 217 -1.02 -9.40 -5.44
CA LEU A 217 -2.05 -8.92 -4.52
C LEU A 217 -2.82 -10.09 -3.94
N LYS A 218 -3.06 -10.05 -2.62
CA LYS A 218 -4.08 -10.88 -2.01
C LYS A 218 -5.24 -9.99 -1.61
N TRP A 219 -6.38 -10.21 -2.24
CA TRP A 219 -7.63 -9.52 -1.89
C TRP A 219 -7.92 -9.70 -0.37
N PRO A 220 -8.40 -8.64 0.32
CA PRO A 220 -8.73 -7.33 -0.22
C PRO A 220 -7.61 -6.30 -0.17
N ASN A 221 -6.51 -6.54 0.55
CA ASN A 221 -5.66 -5.45 1.02
C ASN A 221 -4.20 -5.83 1.34
N ASP A 222 -3.74 -7.01 0.94
CA ASP A 222 -2.39 -7.47 1.26
C ASP A 222 -1.54 -7.58 -0.01
N VAL A 223 -0.24 -7.30 0.11
CA VAL A 223 0.75 -7.64 -0.92
C VAL A 223 1.53 -8.86 -0.44
N TYR A 224 1.66 -9.84 -1.32
CA TYR A 224 2.34 -11.10 -1.06
C TYR A 224 3.65 -11.16 -1.84
N LEU A 225 4.66 -11.79 -1.24
CA LEU A 225 5.93 -12.15 -1.86
C LEU A 225 6.17 -13.64 -1.63
N ALA A 226 6.35 -14.40 -2.71
CA ALA A 226 6.56 -15.85 -2.66
C ALA A 226 5.53 -16.58 -1.77
N GLY A 227 4.25 -16.21 -1.93
CA GLY A 227 3.12 -16.81 -1.20
C GLY A 227 2.97 -16.39 0.27
N ARG A 228 3.79 -15.46 0.78
CA ARG A 228 3.73 -14.95 2.16
C ARG A 228 3.40 -13.46 2.18
N LYS A 229 2.73 -13.02 3.25
CA LYS A 229 2.33 -11.62 3.42
C LYS A 229 3.56 -10.73 3.66
N LEU A 230 3.77 -9.77 2.75
CA LEU A 230 4.85 -8.79 2.81
C LEU A 230 4.37 -7.44 3.34
N ALA A 231 3.21 -6.98 2.85
CA ALA A 231 2.65 -5.69 3.19
C ALA A 231 1.14 -5.77 3.44
N GLY A 232 0.63 -4.83 4.23
CA GLY A 232 -0.78 -4.63 4.48
C GLY A 232 -1.18 -3.18 4.19
N ILE A 233 -2.39 -3.03 3.63
CA ILE A 233 -2.96 -1.74 3.26
C ILE A 233 -4.22 -1.50 4.07
N LEU A 234 -4.38 -0.27 4.57
CA LEU A 234 -5.55 0.18 5.31
C LEU A 234 -6.03 1.52 4.76
N SER A 235 -7.03 1.44 3.87
CA SER A 235 -7.71 2.62 3.34
C SER A 235 -8.90 3.00 4.22
N GLU A 236 -8.96 4.26 4.61
CA GLU A 236 -10.01 4.79 5.48
C GLU A 236 -10.47 6.16 4.99
N VAL A 237 -11.76 6.43 5.06
CA VAL A 237 -12.28 7.78 4.84
C VAL A 237 -11.90 8.65 6.04
N ALA A 238 -11.29 9.81 5.78
CA ALA A 238 -10.88 10.79 6.78
C ALA A 238 -11.89 11.93 6.92
N PHE A 239 -12.47 12.37 5.82
CA PHE A 239 -13.55 13.35 5.78
C PHE A 239 -14.38 13.12 4.52
N SER A 240 -15.61 13.62 4.51
CA SER A 240 -16.43 13.70 3.30
C SER A 240 -17.27 14.96 3.39
N ASP A 241 -17.35 15.71 2.30
CA ASP A 241 -18.33 16.76 2.10
C ASP A 241 -19.17 16.45 0.83
N ALA A 242 -19.91 17.45 0.33
CA ALA A 242 -20.82 17.27 -0.79
C ALA A 242 -20.10 16.94 -2.11
N ASP A 243 -18.91 17.50 -2.31
CA ASP A 243 -18.16 17.43 -3.57
C ASP A 243 -16.94 16.53 -3.46
N ASP A 244 -16.32 16.48 -2.27
CA ASP A 244 -14.99 15.93 -2.05
C ASP A 244 -14.98 14.89 -0.90
N VAL A 245 -14.08 13.92 -1.00
CA VAL A 245 -13.82 12.91 0.02
C VAL A 245 -12.32 12.74 0.24
N GLY A 246 -11.93 12.62 1.49
CA GLY A 246 -10.57 12.33 1.91
C GLY A 246 -10.38 10.88 2.18
N VAL A 247 -9.41 10.30 1.51
CA VAL A 247 -8.99 8.93 1.76
C VAL A 247 -7.59 8.95 2.32
N VAL A 248 -7.42 8.31 3.46
CA VAL A 248 -6.11 8.00 4.05
C VAL A 248 -5.80 6.56 3.68
N VAL A 249 -4.71 6.36 2.95
CA VAL A 249 -4.19 5.04 2.57
C VAL A 249 -2.96 4.75 3.42
N GLY A 250 -3.13 3.94 4.47
CA GLY A 250 -2.04 3.42 5.28
C GLY A 250 -1.35 2.24 4.61
N VAL A 251 -0.02 2.25 4.59
CA VAL A 251 0.83 1.19 4.08
C VAL A 251 1.83 0.79 5.16
N GLY A 252 1.73 -0.47 5.57
CA GLY A 252 2.74 -1.16 6.37
C GLY A 252 3.43 -2.21 5.52
N ALA A 253 4.77 -2.20 5.43
CA ALA A 253 5.52 -3.23 4.70
C ALA A 253 6.77 -3.68 5.46
N ASN A 254 7.00 -4.99 5.49
CA ASN A 254 8.19 -5.57 6.09
C ASN A 254 9.36 -5.47 5.10
N LEU A 255 10.33 -4.59 5.36
CA LEU A 255 11.45 -4.36 4.45
C LEU A 255 12.66 -5.19 4.88
N LEU A 256 13.15 -4.93 6.09
CA LEU A 256 14.35 -5.51 6.67
C LEU A 256 14.06 -6.20 8.03
N VAL A 257 12.85 -6.77 8.18
CA VAL A 257 12.44 -7.51 9.37
C VAL A 257 13.10 -8.90 9.34
N ALA A 258 13.80 -9.26 10.42
CA ALA A 258 14.44 -10.57 10.54
C ALA A 258 13.40 -11.68 10.69
N ALA A 259 13.73 -12.90 10.25
CA ALA A 259 12.77 -14.01 10.20
C ALA A 259 12.16 -14.37 11.57
N ASP A 260 12.95 -14.25 12.63
CA ASP A 260 12.56 -14.49 14.03
C ASP A 260 11.71 -13.37 14.66
N ARG A 261 11.64 -12.20 14.01
CA ARG A 261 10.85 -11.03 14.43
C ARG A 261 9.56 -10.84 13.63
N LEU A 262 9.31 -11.68 12.62
CA LEU A 262 8.09 -11.60 11.84
C LEU A 262 6.86 -11.94 12.70
N PRO A 263 5.73 -11.22 12.53
CA PRO A 263 4.58 -11.35 13.42
C PRO A 263 3.86 -12.69 13.29
N THR A 264 3.96 -13.36 12.13
CA THR A 264 3.33 -14.65 11.88
C THR A 264 4.21 -15.53 10.97
N PRO A 265 4.06 -16.86 11.03
CA PRO A 265 4.72 -17.78 10.08
C PRO A 265 4.31 -17.60 8.61
N LEU A 266 3.20 -16.88 8.37
CA LEU A 266 2.70 -16.57 7.03
C LEU A 266 3.20 -15.21 6.52
N SER A 267 3.99 -14.49 7.31
CA SER A 267 4.59 -13.22 6.93
C SER A 267 5.99 -13.42 6.33
N THR A 268 6.46 -12.43 5.59
CA THR A 268 7.83 -12.35 5.06
C THR A 268 8.33 -10.91 5.08
N SER A 269 9.61 -10.70 4.75
CA SER A 269 10.25 -9.40 4.57
C SER A 269 11.05 -9.39 3.25
N LEU A 270 11.26 -8.22 2.63
CA LEU A 270 12.05 -8.12 1.39
C LEU A 270 13.46 -8.72 1.53
N GLN A 271 14.18 -8.41 2.61
CA GLN A 271 15.56 -8.90 2.82
C GLN A 271 15.70 -10.42 2.89
N LEU A 272 14.62 -11.16 3.10
CA LEU A 272 14.66 -12.62 3.15
C LEU A 272 14.70 -13.25 1.74
N HIS A 273 14.49 -12.44 0.69
CA HIS A 273 14.42 -12.88 -0.70
C HIS A 273 15.44 -12.17 -1.60
N PHE A 274 15.96 -11.01 -1.18
CA PHE A 274 16.81 -10.15 -1.98
C PHE A 274 18.02 -9.65 -1.19
N ASP A 275 19.23 -9.92 -1.71
CA ASP A 275 20.50 -9.54 -1.07
C ASP A 275 20.97 -8.12 -1.46
N GLY A 276 20.60 -7.64 -2.65
CA GLY A 276 21.04 -6.35 -3.20
C GLY A 276 20.13 -5.16 -2.87
N LEU A 277 19.39 -5.22 -1.76
CA LEU A 277 18.51 -4.12 -1.37
C LEU A 277 19.33 -2.88 -0.96
N PRO A 278 18.88 -1.66 -1.32
CA PRO A 278 19.53 -0.45 -0.86
C PRO A 278 19.36 -0.25 0.66
N PRO A 279 20.17 0.61 1.29
CA PRO A 279 20.01 0.96 2.70
C PRO A 279 18.59 1.43 3.02
N PHE A 280 18.13 1.16 4.25
CA PHE A 280 16.73 1.40 4.65
C PHE A 280 16.19 2.79 4.27
N ALA A 281 16.96 3.86 4.51
CA ALA A 281 16.52 5.22 4.23
C ALA A 281 16.23 5.46 2.74
N GLU A 282 17.11 4.95 1.86
CA GLU A 282 16.94 5.03 0.41
C GLU A 282 15.79 4.12 -0.04
N LEU A 283 15.72 2.89 0.46
CA LEU A 283 14.63 1.95 0.17
C LEU A 283 13.27 2.55 0.52
N ARG A 284 13.14 3.14 1.71
CA ARG A 284 11.94 3.82 2.18
C ARG A 284 11.58 5.00 1.28
N ASP A 285 12.54 5.85 0.95
CA ASP A 285 12.31 7.04 0.11
C ASP A 285 11.83 6.65 -1.30
N ARG A 286 12.48 5.65 -1.92
CA ARG A 286 12.08 5.08 -3.22
C ARG A 286 10.68 4.51 -3.19
N LEU A 287 10.34 3.71 -2.17
CA LEU A 287 9.00 3.13 -2.01
C LEU A 287 7.94 4.21 -1.80
N CYS A 288 8.17 5.17 -0.90
CA CYS A 288 7.25 6.30 -0.68
C CYS A 288 7.00 7.08 -1.96
N ALA A 289 8.05 7.39 -2.72
CA ALA A 289 7.95 8.09 -4.00
C ALA A 289 7.17 7.28 -5.05
N GLY A 290 7.49 5.99 -5.18
CA GLY A 290 6.82 5.07 -6.10
C GLY A 290 5.33 4.94 -5.78
N ILE A 291 4.99 4.74 -4.50
CA ILE A 291 3.61 4.63 -4.02
C ILE A 291 2.86 5.93 -4.28
N ALA A 292 3.43 7.11 -3.96
CA ALA A 292 2.77 8.39 -4.21
C ALA A 292 2.45 8.60 -5.71
N ARG A 293 3.40 8.30 -6.60
CA ARG A 293 3.18 8.37 -8.06
C ARG A 293 2.13 7.36 -8.51
N GLY A 294 2.19 6.13 -8.00
CA GLY A 294 1.24 5.06 -8.28
C GLY A 294 -0.17 5.44 -7.86
N LEU A 295 -0.35 5.90 -6.62
CA LEU A 295 -1.64 6.35 -6.09
C LEU A 295 -2.22 7.49 -6.92
N ARG A 296 -1.40 8.49 -7.30
CA ARG A 296 -1.86 9.57 -8.18
C ARG A 296 -2.37 9.06 -9.52
N ARG A 297 -1.69 8.08 -10.13
CA ARG A 297 -2.13 7.44 -11.39
C ARG A 297 -3.42 6.65 -11.18
N GLN A 298 -3.44 5.71 -10.24
CA GLN A 298 -4.56 4.78 -10.05
C GLN A 298 -5.83 5.50 -9.57
N MET A 299 -5.69 6.43 -8.61
CA MET A 299 -6.83 7.20 -8.10
C MET A 299 -7.31 8.26 -9.11
N GLY A 300 -6.40 8.85 -9.89
CA GLY A 300 -6.77 9.74 -11.00
C GLY A 300 -7.54 9.00 -12.09
N ALA A 301 -7.11 7.78 -12.43
CA ALA A 301 -7.81 6.91 -13.38
C ALA A 301 -9.23 6.57 -12.90
N LEU A 302 -9.39 6.19 -11.63
CA LEU A 302 -10.72 5.96 -11.05
C LEU A 302 -11.58 7.24 -11.04
N ALA A 303 -11.00 8.37 -10.64
CA ALA A 303 -11.72 9.63 -10.50
C ALA A 303 -12.18 10.23 -11.84
N PHE A 304 -11.36 10.10 -12.89
CA PHE A 304 -11.52 10.88 -14.12
C PHE A 304 -11.48 10.06 -15.41
N GLY A 305 -11.12 8.78 -15.36
CA GLY A 305 -10.93 7.92 -16.53
C GLY A 305 -12.18 7.18 -17.01
N GLY A 306 -13.32 7.29 -16.30
CA GLY A 306 -14.58 6.65 -16.68
C GLY A 306 -14.56 5.12 -16.57
N GLU A 307 -15.49 4.47 -17.26
CA GLU A 307 -15.71 3.01 -17.19
C GLU A 307 -14.51 2.22 -17.75
N THR A 308 -13.92 2.67 -18.85
CA THR A 308 -12.74 2.01 -19.45
C THR A 308 -11.56 1.91 -18.48
N ALA A 309 -11.21 3.02 -17.81
CA ALA A 309 -10.11 3.01 -16.84
C ALA A 309 -10.42 2.12 -15.63
N ARG A 310 -11.70 2.02 -15.26
CA ARG A 310 -12.16 1.14 -14.20
C ARG A 310 -12.04 -0.33 -14.59
N ASP A 311 -12.44 -0.68 -15.81
CA ASP A 311 -12.32 -2.05 -16.35
C ASP A 311 -10.85 -2.47 -16.47
N GLU A 312 -9.98 -1.58 -16.93
CA GLU A 312 -8.53 -1.81 -16.97
C GLU A 312 -7.96 -2.08 -15.57
N LEU A 313 -8.37 -1.29 -14.58
CA LEU A 313 -7.95 -1.49 -13.20
C LEU A 313 -8.44 -2.84 -12.65
N VAL A 314 -9.70 -3.19 -12.86
CA VAL A 314 -10.29 -4.47 -12.42
C VAL A 314 -9.62 -5.65 -13.11
N SER A 315 -9.42 -5.57 -14.42
CA SER A 315 -8.70 -6.57 -15.21
C SER A 315 -7.29 -6.78 -14.64
N ARG A 316 -6.58 -5.69 -14.36
CA ARG A 316 -5.26 -5.73 -13.74
C ARG A 316 -5.29 -6.36 -12.35
N VAL A 317 -6.23 -5.97 -11.49
CA VAL A 317 -6.39 -6.59 -10.16
C VAL A 317 -6.59 -8.10 -10.30
N ASN A 318 -7.39 -8.56 -11.27
CA ASN A 318 -7.61 -9.98 -11.49
C ASN A 318 -6.37 -10.74 -11.94
N VAL A 319 -5.53 -10.14 -12.79
CA VAL A 319 -4.24 -10.70 -13.17
C VAL A 319 -3.31 -10.82 -11.97
N GLU A 320 -3.30 -9.82 -11.09
CA GLU A 320 -2.38 -9.75 -9.95
C GLU A 320 -2.89 -10.48 -8.69
N ASN A 321 -4.16 -10.88 -8.66
CA ASN A 321 -4.78 -11.49 -7.49
C ASN A 321 -4.33 -12.94 -7.31
N VAL A 322 -3.46 -13.18 -6.33
CA VAL A 322 -2.89 -14.51 -6.02
C VAL A 322 -3.93 -15.52 -5.55
N LEU A 323 -5.15 -15.07 -5.21
CA LEU A 323 -6.24 -15.97 -4.85
C LEU A 323 -6.91 -16.60 -6.09
N ARG A 324 -6.87 -15.91 -7.23
CA ARG A 324 -7.64 -16.30 -8.42
C ARG A 324 -7.32 -17.72 -8.85
N GLY A 325 -8.36 -18.53 -9.08
CA GLY A 325 -8.26 -19.94 -9.45
C GLY A 325 -7.83 -20.89 -8.34
N HIS A 326 -7.57 -20.40 -7.11
CA HIS A 326 -7.11 -21.23 -6.02
C HIS A 326 -8.25 -21.57 -5.03
N PRO A 327 -8.19 -22.75 -4.39
CA PRO A 327 -9.08 -23.09 -3.29
C PRO A 327 -8.94 -22.10 -2.12
N VAL A 328 -10.07 -21.57 -1.66
CA VAL A 328 -10.13 -20.60 -0.57
C VAL A 328 -11.18 -20.97 0.47
N THR A 329 -10.92 -20.48 1.67
CA THR A 329 -11.90 -20.39 2.74
C THR A 329 -12.09 -18.92 3.09
N VAL A 330 -13.33 -18.46 3.10
CA VAL A 330 -13.69 -17.09 3.44
C VAL A 330 -14.43 -17.10 4.76
N ASP A 331 -13.88 -16.40 5.74
CA ASP A 331 -14.57 -16.13 7.00
C ASP A 331 -15.37 -14.84 6.86
N LEU A 332 -16.70 -14.97 6.77
CA LEU A 332 -17.65 -13.87 6.65
C LEU A 332 -18.06 -13.31 8.02
N ALA A 333 -18.75 -12.18 8.01
CA ALA A 333 -19.39 -11.64 9.20
C ALA A 333 -20.38 -12.64 9.82
N ALA A 334 -20.58 -12.54 11.14
CA ALA A 334 -21.45 -13.42 11.93
C ALA A 334 -21.06 -14.92 11.95
N GLY A 335 -19.80 -15.25 11.65
CA GLY A 335 -19.24 -16.60 11.82
C GLY A 335 -19.59 -17.58 10.70
N HIS A 336 -20.20 -17.12 9.61
CA HIS A 336 -20.45 -17.94 8.44
C HIS A 336 -19.14 -18.14 7.66
N ARG A 337 -18.89 -19.37 7.22
CA ARG A 337 -17.71 -19.73 6.44
C ARG A 337 -18.13 -20.22 5.07
N VAL A 338 -17.46 -19.72 4.03
CA VAL A 338 -17.65 -20.14 2.65
C VAL A 338 -16.39 -20.85 2.17
N GLU A 339 -16.57 -22.00 1.52
CA GLU A 339 -15.46 -22.77 0.96
C GLU A 339 -15.71 -23.01 -0.54
N GLY A 340 -14.72 -22.68 -1.36
CA GLY A 340 -14.81 -22.78 -2.81
C GLY A 340 -13.49 -22.42 -3.50
N VAL A 341 -13.57 -22.02 -4.77
CA VAL A 341 -12.44 -21.53 -5.55
C VAL A 341 -12.61 -20.04 -5.75
N ALA A 342 -11.57 -19.24 -5.48
CA ALA A 342 -11.64 -17.80 -5.72
C ALA A 342 -11.72 -17.52 -7.23
N GLY A 343 -12.79 -16.84 -7.63
CA GLY A 343 -13.01 -16.35 -8.99
C GLY A 343 -12.44 -14.95 -9.19
N ASP A 344 -13.15 -14.15 -9.97
CA ASP A 344 -12.75 -12.79 -10.29
C ASP A 344 -13.19 -11.79 -9.21
N VAL A 345 -12.42 -10.71 -9.08
CA VAL A 345 -12.83 -9.46 -8.46
C VAL A 345 -13.71 -8.72 -9.44
N ARG A 346 -14.89 -8.31 -8.98
CA ARG A 346 -15.92 -7.62 -9.76
C ARG A 346 -15.65 -6.11 -9.84
N ALA A 347 -16.42 -5.43 -10.69
CA ALA A 347 -16.36 -3.98 -10.88
C ALA A 347 -16.70 -3.14 -9.64
N ASP A 348 -17.23 -3.74 -8.58
CA ASP A 348 -17.48 -3.12 -7.29
C ASP A 348 -16.39 -3.44 -6.24
N GLY A 349 -15.34 -4.17 -6.63
CA GLY A 349 -14.24 -4.60 -5.77
C GLY A 349 -14.54 -5.82 -4.89
N SER A 350 -15.71 -6.45 -5.03
CA SER A 350 -16.03 -7.70 -4.34
C SER A 350 -15.37 -8.91 -5.02
N LEU A 351 -14.98 -9.91 -4.23
CA LEU A 351 -14.42 -11.17 -4.72
C LEU A 351 -15.54 -12.19 -4.96
N GLU A 352 -15.52 -12.88 -6.10
CA GLU A 352 -16.35 -14.05 -6.33
C GLU A 352 -15.72 -15.32 -5.73
N VAL A 353 -16.54 -16.14 -5.09
CA VAL A 353 -16.18 -17.51 -4.74
C VAL A 353 -17.09 -18.44 -5.51
N LEU A 354 -16.46 -19.31 -6.30
CA LEU A 354 -17.09 -20.32 -7.15
C LEU A 354 -17.17 -21.66 -6.39
N PRO A 355 -18.14 -22.52 -6.71
CA PRO A 355 -18.16 -23.86 -6.13
C PRO A 355 -16.90 -24.62 -6.54
N ALA A 356 -16.27 -25.32 -5.61
CA ALA A 356 -15.27 -26.33 -5.95
C ALA A 356 -15.98 -27.56 -6.54
N ASP A 357 -15.41 -28.21 -7.56
CA ASP A 357 -15.99 -29.38 -8.22
C ASP A 357 -16.49 -30.42 -7.19
N GLY A 358 -17.82 -30.48 -7.02
CA GLY A 358 -18.52 -31.41 -6.14
C GLY A 358 -18.48 -31.15 -4.62
N ASN A 359 -17.83 -30.09 -4.11
CA ASN A 359 -17.57 -29.97 -2.65
C ASN A 359 -17.54 -28.54 -2.06
N GLY A 360 -18.05 -27.52 -2.76
CA GLY A 360 -18.17 -26.15 -2.22
C GLY A 360 -19.31 -26.01 -1.19
N SER A 361 -19.15 -25.11 -0.21
CA SER A 361 -20.20 -24.75 0.75
C SER A 361 -20.43 -23.23 0.75
N SER A 362 -21.64 -22.79 0.40
CA SER A 362 -22.06 -21.39 0.35
C SER A 362 -23.05 -20.99 1.45
N GLY A 363 -23.36 -21.88 2.39
CA GLY A 363 -24.34 -21.66 3.46
C GLY A 363 -25.80 -21.76 2.98
N ASP A 364 -26.19 -20.99 1.96
CA ASP A 364 -27.55 -20.97 1.39
C ASP A 364 -27.71 -21.74 0.06
N GLY A 365 -26.61 -22.30 -0.46
CA GLY A 365 -26.60 -23.05 -1.72
C GLY A 365 -26.53 -22.19 -2.99
N SER A 366 -26.52 -20.85 -2.86
CA SER A 366 -26.39 -19.93 -3.99
C SER A 366 -24.93 -19.77 -4.44
N TRP A 367 -24.73 -19.62 -5.75
CA TRP A 367 -23.43 -19.45 -6.39
C TRP A 367 -23.53 -18.50 -7.59
N PRO A 368 -22.48 -17.72 -7.92
CA PRO A 368 -21.26 -17.49 -7.12
C PRO A 368 -21.55 -16.74 -5.81
N VAL A 369 -20.77 -16.98 -4.76
CA VAL A 369 -20.87 -16.20 -3.53
C VAL A 369 -20.08 -14.90 -3.70
N ARG A 370 -20.75 -13.77 -3.51
CA ARG A 370 -20.14 -12.44 -3.56
C ARG A 370 -19.63 -12.02 -2.19
N VAL A 371 -18.32 -11.82 -2.07
CA VAL A 371 -17.65 -11.43 -0.82
C VAL A 371 -17.21 -9.97 -0.91
N THR A 372 -17.86 -9.10 -0.15
CA THR A 372 -17.56 -7.65 -0.11
C THR A 372 -16.52 -7.29 0.97
N ALA A 373 -16.45 -8.09 2.02
CA ALA A 373 -15.47 -7.97 3.09
C ALA A 373 -15.29 -9.32 3.80
N GLY A 374 -14.08 -9.58 4.28
CA GLY A 374 -13.76 -10.78 5.04
C GLY A 374 -12.26 -11.05 5.03
N ASP A 375 -11.83 -12.00 5.85
CA ASP A 375 -10.50 -12.59 5.75
C ASP A 375 -10.59 -13.84 4.87
N VAL A 376 -9.76 -13.89 3.83
CA VAL A 376 -9.68 -15.02 2.91
C VAL A 376 -8.40 -15.80 3.19
N LEU A 377 -8.54 -17.11 3.39
CA LEU A 377 -7.44 -18.03 3.61
C LEU A 377 -7.28 -18.91 2.38
N LEU A 378 -6.04 -18.99 1.86
CA LEU A 378 -5.70 -19.99 0.85
C LEU A 378 -5.71 -21.37 1.49
N ARG A 379 -6.44 -22.31 0.89
CA ARG A 379 -6.37 -23.71 1.30
C ARG A 379 -5.20 -24.36 0.58
N ARG A 380 -4.34 -25.05 1.33
CA ARG A 380 -3.42 -26.02 0.73
C ARG A 380 -4.26 -27.18 0.20
N ALA A 381 -3.88 -27.72 -0.97
CA ALA A 381 -4.41 -29.01 -1.39
C ALA A 381 -4.22 -30.02 -0.25
N PRO A 382 -5.21 -30.88 0.05
CA PRO A 382 -4.98 -31.95 1.00
C PRO A 382 -3.77 -32.75 0.52
N LEU A 383 -2.81 -32.98 1.40
CA LEU A 383 -1.73 -33.94 1.16
C LEU A 383 -2.43 -35.25 0.81
N MET A 384 -2.32 -35.70 -0.44
CA MET A 384 -2.78 -37.03 -0.81
C MET A 384 -2.09 -38.00 0.15
N PRO A 385 -2.82 -38.89 0.86
CA PRO A 385 -2.17 -39.90 1.66
C PRO A 385 -1.27 -40.68 0.71
N HIS A 386 0.02 -40.76 1.05
CA HIS A 386 0.94 -41.66 0.37
C HIS A 386 0.28 -43.04 0.36
N THR A 387 -0.17 -43.50 -0.80
CA THR A 387 -0.52 -44.90 -1.00
C THR A 387 0.73 -45.70 -0.67
N GLN A 388 0.67 -46.42 0.45
CA GLN A 388 1.66 -47.42 0.83
C GLN A 388 1.63 -48.60 -0.14
#